data_AF-A0A4T0WCT8-F1
#
_entry.id   AF-A0A4T0WCT8-F1
#
_cell.length_a   1.000
_cell.length_b   1.000
_cell.length_c   1.000
_cell.angle_alpha   90.00
_cell.angle_beta   90.00
_cell.angle_gamma   90.00
#
_symmetry.space_group_name_H-M   'P 1'
#
loop_
_entity.id
_entity.type
_entity.pdbx_description
1 polymer ?
#
loop_
_entity_poly.entity_id
_entity_poly.type
_entity_poly.pdbx_seq_one_letter_code
_entity_poly.pdbx_strand_id
1 'polypeptide(L)'
;MFVTRRPAAGVAFRSLRQYPRASSASPQPSRPYHSYDHLDSTPSFRSHEQTILSAAYKHVPEHGFSYKALALGARDTGYLDISTSVLPDGPFSLIRYHLVTRREGLAAKSSQVPGGSSQTGVQEKVERLTWERLLENEPIIDRWQEVAQSSFPACFCLPSCLP
;
A
#
# COMPACT_ATOMS: atom_id res chain seq x y z
N MET A 1 -14.67 36.79 60.43
CA MET A 1 -14.81 35.40 60.88
C MET A 1 -13.57 34.64 60.44
N PHE A 2 -12.74 34.21 61.38
CA PHE A 2 -11.59 33.32 61.14
C PHE A 2 -12.08 31.87 61.21
N VAL A 3 -11.66 31.03 60.26
CA VAL A 3 -11.71 29.57 60.42
C VAL A 3 -10.37 28.99 59.95
N THR A 4 -9.93 28.02 60.76
CA THR A 4 -8.60 27.46 60.96
C THR A 4 -8.24 26.33 59.99
N ARG A 5 -6.92 26.08 59.89
CA ARG A 5 -6.22 24.97 59.23
C ARG A 5 -6.87 23.59 59.42
N ARG A 6 -6.61 22.68 58.47
CA ARG A 6 -5.97 21.37 58.74
C ARG A 6 -5.32 20.75 57.48
N PRO A 7 -4.07 20.25 57.57
CA PRO A 7 -3.39 19.57 56.47
C PRO A 7 -3.73 18.08 56.44
N ALA A 8 -3.80 17.49 55.26
CA ALA A 8 -3.87 16.04 55.09
C ALA A 8 -2.54 15.53 54.53
N ALA A 9 -1.92 14.63 55.29
CA ALA A 9 -0.77 13.84 54.89
C ALA A 9 -1.18 12.82 53.82
N GLY A 10 -0.37 12.69 52.78
CA GLY A 10 -0.51 11.69 51.72
C GLY A 10 0.85 11.07 51.41
N VAL A 11 0.94 9.78 51.69
CA VAL A 11 2.13 8.93 51.78
C VAL A 11 2.96 8.88 50.48
N ALA A 12 4.28 8.93 50.63
CA ALA A 12 5.24 8.65 49.58
C ALA A 12 5.19 7.16 49.18
N PHE A 13 4.93 6.89 47.91
CA PHE A 13 5.25 5.58 47.32
C PHE A 13 6.53 5.70 46.50
N ARG A 14 7.64 5.42 47.16
CA ARG A 14 8.84 4.90 46.49
C ARG A 14 8.48 3.54 45.92
N SER A 15 8.43 3.43 44.60
CA SER A 15 8.63 2.14 43.93
C SER A 15 9.78 2.29 42.96
N LEU A 16 10.98 2.07 43.49
CA LEU A 16 12.15 1.78 42.68
C LEU A 16 11.96 0.37 42.10
N ARG A 17 11.38 0.24 40.91
CA ARG A 17 11.66 -0.93 40.07
C ARG A 17 13.08 -0.82 39.55
N GLN A 18 14.02 -1.13 40.43
CA GLN A 18 15.38 -1.48 40.05
C GLN A 18 15.31 -2.85 39.37
N TYR A 19 15.24 -2.85 38.04
CA TYR A 19 15.60 -4.03 37.27
C TYR A 19 17.13 -4.16 37.33
N PRO A 20 17.69 -5.32 37.71
CA PRO A 20 19.12 -5.53 37.58
C PRO A 20 19.49 -5.48 36.08
N ARG A 21 20.12 -4.38 35.68
CA ARG A 21 20.78 -4.26 34.38
C ARG A 21 22.00 -5.17 34.42
N ALA A 22 21.82 -6.42 34.00
CA ALA A 22 22.93 -7.30 33.68
C ALA A 22 23.69 -6.67 32.50
N SER A 23 24.77 -5.96 32.82
CA SER A 23 25.73 -5.45 31.86
C SER A 23 26.63 -6.59 31.42
N SER A 24 26.29 -7.22 30.30
CA SER A 24 27.24 -7.94 29.46
C SER A 24 26.79 -7.79 28.00
N ALA A 25 27.07 -6.62 27.42
CA ALA A 25 26.90 -6.41 25.98
C ALA A 25 28.06 -7.13 25.28
N SER A 26 27.85 -8.40 24.91
CA SER A 26 28.66 -9.02 23.86
C SER A 26 28.36 -8.30 22.54
N PRO A 27 29.37 -8.03 21.70
CA PRO A 27 29.12 -7.50 20.37
C PRO A 27 28.27 -8.51 19.60
N GLN A 28 27.00 -8.17 19.39
CA GLN A 28 26.10 -8.97 18.59
C GLN A 28 26.63 -8.95 17.14
N PRO A 29 26.82 -10.11 16.50
CA PRO A 29 27.18 -10.14 15.09
C PRO A 29 26.08 -9.43 14.30
N SER A 30 26.46 -8.50 13.42
CA SER A 30 25.53 -7.83 12.52
C SER A 30 24.89 -8.88 11.62
N ARG A 31 23.69 -9.33 11.98
CA ARG A 31 22.92 -10.21 11.12
C ARG A 31 22.41 -9.37 9.95
N PRO A 32 22.75 -9.71 8.70
CA PRO A 32 22.06 -9.09 7.56
C PRO A 32 20.57 -9.41 7.69
N TYR A 33 19.74 -8.36 7.79
CA TYR A 33 18.28 -8.48 7.91
C TYR A 33 17.59 -8.84 6.58
N HIS A 34 18.37 -9.00 5.51
CA HIS A 34 17.88 -9.29 4.18
C HIS A 34 18.25 -10.73 3.81
N SER A 35 17.24 -11.50 3.39
CA SER A 35 17.46 -12.81 2.75
C SER A 35 18.15 -12.57 1.41
N TYR A 36 19.20 -13.32 1.10
CA TYR A 36 19.79 -13.32 -0.24
C TYR A 36 18.84 -13.98 -1.26
N ASP A 37 17.94 -14.86 -0.81
CA ASP A 37 16.87 -15.46 -1.60
C ASP A 37 15.60 -14.58 -1.66
N HIS A 38 15.76 -13.26 -1.68
CA HIS A 38 14.74 -12.43 -2.30
C HIS A 38 14.88 -12.57 -3.82
N LEU A 39 13.88 -13.11 -4.49
CA LEU A 39 13.83 -13.10 -5.95
C LEU A 39 13.89 -11.64 -6.39
N ASP A 40 15.04 -11.22 -6.95
CA ASP A 40 15.20 -9.88 -7.50
C ASP A 40 14.04 -9.56 -8.44
N SER A 41 13.57 -8.31 -8.32
CA SER A 41 12.57 -7.60 -9.13
C SER A 41 12.02 -8.40 -10.32
N THR A 42 11.15 -9.38 -10.05
CA THR A 42 10.42 -10.04 -11.13
C THR A 42 9.53 -8.97 -11.78
N PRO A 43 9.51 -8.86 -13.12
CA PRO A 43 8.69 -7.88 -13.78
C PRO A 43 7.25 -8.08 -13.33
N SER A 44 6.63 -7.01 -12.82
CA SER A 44 5.31 -7.07 -12.20
C SER A 44 4.26 -7.72 -13.10
N PHE A 45 4.41 -7.57 -14.43
CA PHE A 45 3.52 -8.13 -15.45
C PHE A 45 4.34 -8.73 -16.60
N ARG A 46 3.80 -9.76 -17.26
CA ARG A 46 4.37 -10.26 -18.51
C ARG A 46 4.12 -9.26 -19.65
N SER A 47 4.91 -9.34 -20.73
CA SER A 47 4.81 -8.40 -21.86
C SER A 47 3.40 -8.31 -22.49
N HIS A 48 2.73 -9.46 -22.68
CA HIS A 48 1.36 -9.48 -23.23
C HIS A 48 0.33 -8.94 -22.22
N GLU A 49 0.46 -9.28 -20.94
CA GLU A 49 -0.40 -8.77 -19.87
C GLU A 49 -0.26 -7.23 -19.78
N GLN A 50 0.97 -6.73 -19.80
CA GLN A 50 1.25 -5.30 -19.77
C GLN A 50 0.64 -4.56 -20.97
N THR A 51 0.72 -5.16 -22.17
CA THR A 51 0.12 -4.60 -23.38
C THR A 51 -1.39 -4.45 -23.23
N ILE A 52 -2.08 -5.54 -22.83
CA ILE A 52 -3.53 -5.54 -22.63
C ILE A 52 -3.93 -4.58 -21.50
N LEU A 53 -3.24 -4.62 -20.35
CA LEU A 53 -3.55 -3.78 -19.18
C LEU A 53 -3.34 -2.30 -19.46
N SER A 54 -2.28 -1.93 -20.19
CA SER A 54 -2.01 -0.53 -20.56
C SER A 54 -3.07 0.06 -21.48
N ALA A 55 -3.62 -0.74 -22.40
CA ALA A 55 -4.73 -0.33 -23.25
C ALA A 55 -6.05 -0.30 -22.50
N ALA A 56 -6.34 -1.35 -21.72
CA ALA A 56 -7.56 -1.44 -20.91
C ALA A 56 -7.66 -0.30 -19.88
N TYR A 57 -6.53 0.14 -19.31
CA TYR A 57 -6.50 1.23 -18.34
C TYR A 57 -7.06 2.55 -18.89
N LYS A 58 -6.96 2.80 -20.20
CA LYS A 58 -7.54 3.99 -20.85
C LYS A 58 -9.07 4.04 -20.75
N HIS A 59 -9.71 2.88 -20.63
CA HIS A 59 -11.17 2.73 -20.55
C HIS A 59 -11.70 2.72 -19.11
N VAL A 60 -10.83 2.75 -18.10
CA VAL A 60 -11.22 2.69 -16.68
C VAL A 60 -12.06 3.89 -16.23
N PRO A 61 -11.79 5.14 -16.64
CA PRO A 61 -12.64 6.27 -16.21
C PRO A 61 -14.11 6.10 -16.63
N GLU A 62 -14.35 5.57 -17.84
CA GLU A 62 -15.69 5.38 -18.39
C GLU A 62 -16.37 4.09 -17.94
N HIS A 63 -15.63 2.98 -17.81
CA HIS A 63 -16.19 1.64 -17.56
C HIS A 63 -15.79 1.02 -16.22
N GLY A 64 -15.03 1.72 -15.40
CA GLY A 64 -14.56 1.25 -14.10
C GLY A 64 -13.59 0.07 -14.18
N PHE A 65 -13.34 -0.56 -13.03
CA PHE A 65 -12.49 -1.75 -12.92
C PHE A 65 -13.28 -3.02 -13.26
N SER A 66 -13.69 -3.14 -14.52
CA SER A 66 -14.62 -4.18 -14.98
C SER A 66 -14.08 -5.04 -16.11
N TYR A 67 -14.72 -6.19 -16.35
CA TYR A 67 -14.44 -7.04 -17.51
C TYR A 67 -14.65 -6.31 -18.85
N LYS A 68 -15.55 -5.32 -18.90
CA LYS A 68 -15.81 -4.52 -20.10
C LYS A 68 -14.57 -3.70 -20.49
N ALA A 69 -13.93 -3.05 -19.52
CA ALA A 69 -12.69 -2.30 -19.75
C ALA A 69 -11.56 -3.21 -20.26
N LEU A 70 -11.45 -4.43 -19.71
CA LEU A 70 -10.48 -5.42 -20.16
C LEU A 70 -10.73 -5.93 -21.59
N ALA A 71 -11.98 -6.24 -21.93
CA ALA A 71 -12.34 -6.69 -23.27
C ALA A 71 -12.04 -5.61 -24.31
N LEU A 72 -12.35 -4.34 -24.01
CA LEU A 72 -12.03 -3.22 -24.88
C LEU A 72 -10.52 -3.04 -25.05
N GLY A 73 -9.74 -3.13 -23.96
CA GLY A 73 -8.27 -3.08 -24.05
C GLY A 73 -7.65 -4.22 -24.85
N ALA A 74 -8.22 -5.43 -24.78
CA ALA A 74 -7.81 -6.55 -25.62
C ALA A 74 -8.08 -6.27 -27.10
N ARG A 75 -9.25 -5.74 -27.44
CA ARG A 75 -9.59 -5.36 -28.82
C ARG A 75 -8.70 -4.25 -29.37
N ASP A 76 -8.41 -3.24 -28.56
CA ASP A 76 -7.53 -2.11 -28.94
C ASP A 76 -6.10 -2.55 -29.26
N THR A 77 -5.66 -3.67 -28.68
CA THR A 77 -4.32 -4.23 -28.87
C THR A 77 -4.29 -5.33 -29.93
N GLY A 78 -5.43 -5.61 -30.58
CA GLY A 78 -5.57 -6.66 -31.60
C GLY A 78 -5.67 -8.08 -31.03
N TYR A 79 -5.84 -8.23 -29.72
CA TYR A 79 -6.14 -9.50 -29.07
C TYR A 79 -7.65 -9.78 -29.07
N LEU A 80 -8.01 -11.05 -28.86
CA LEU A 80 -9.40 -11.45 -28.71
C LEU A 80 -9.89 -11.16 -27.28
N ASP A 81 -11.20 -11.01 -27.11
CA ASP A 81 -11.81 -10.82 -25.77
C ASP A 81 -11.47 -11.97 -24.81
N ILE A 82 -11.29 -13.19 -25.34
CA ILE A 82 -10.88 -14.36 -24.54
C ILE A 82 -9.46 -14.25 -23.97
N SER A 83 -8.61 -13.37 -24.52
CA SER A 83 -7.25 -13.14 -24.02
C SER A 83 -7.24 -12.52 -22.62
N THR A 84 -8.37 -11.99 -22.16
CA THR A 84 -8.55 -11.54 -20.76
C THR A 84 -8.44 -12.69 -19.74
N SER A 85 -8.64 -13.94 -20.15
CA SER A 85 -8.43 -15.14 -19.30
C SER A 85 -6.97 -15.41 -18.95
N VAL A 86 -6.02 -14.79 -19.68
CA VAL A 86 -4.59 -14.89 -19.39
C VAL A 86 -4.23 -14.10 -18.11
N LEU A 87 -5.07 -13.15 -17.71
CA LEU A 87 -4.92 -12.41 -16.47
C LEU A 87 -5.43 -13.25 -15.29
N PRO A 88 -4.55 -13.65 -14.34
CA PRO A 88 -4.93 -14.58 -13.27
C PRO A 88 -6.02 -14.02 -12.35
N ASP A 89 -6.04 -12.70 -12.16
CA ASP A 89 -6.98 -12.02 -11.25
C ASP A 89 -8.09 -11.26 -12.02
N GLY A 90 -8.17 -11.41 -13.34
CA GLY A 90 -9.18 -10.74 -14.18
C GLY A 90 -9.19 -9.22 -13.99
N PRO A 91 -10.36 -8.58 -13.72
CA PRO A 91 -10.47 -7.13 -13.53
C PRO A 91 -9.61 -6.60 -12.38
N PHE A 92 -9.29 -7.44 -11.38
CA PHE A 92 -8.41 -7.03 -10.28
C PHE A 92 -6.97 -6.77 -10.76
N SER A 93 -6.56 -7.39 -11.87
CA SER A 93 -5.26 -7.09 -12.49
C SER A 93 -5.15 -5.63 -12.95
N LEU A 94 -6.25 -4.93 -13.25
CA LEU A 94 -6.25 -3.49 -13.53
C LEU A 94 -5.93 -2.65 -12.29
N ILE A 95 -6.46 -3.04 -11.13
CA ILE A 95 -6.16 -2.39 -9.85
C ILE A 95 -4.68 -2.57 -9.53
N ARG A 96 -4.19 -3.82 -9.65
CA ARG A 96 -2.76 -4.13 -9.47
C ARG A 96 -1.91 -3.31 -10.42
N TYR A 97 -2.31 -3.20 -11.69
CA TYR A 97 -1.60 -2.42 -12.71
C TYR A 97 -1.50 -0.94 -12.33
N HIS A 98 -2.60 -0.33 -11.88
CA HIS A 98 -2.59 1.05 -11.38
C HIS A 98 -1.61 1.21 -10.23
N LEU A 99 -1.73 0.37 -9.19
CA LEU A 99 -0.90 0.48 -7.99
C LEU A 99 0.60 0.37 -8.29
N VAL A 100 0.98 -0.59 -9.13
CA VAL A 100 2.36 -0.81 -9.56
C VAL A 100 2.86 0.38 -10.40
N THR A 101 2.11 0.78 -11.43
CA THR A 101 2.52 1.86 -12.35
C THR A 101 2.70 3.19 -11.61
N ARG A 102 1.79 3.52 -10.68
CA ARG A 102 1.92 4.73 -9.83
C ARG A 102 3.11 4.63 -8.89
N ARG A 103 3.35 3.47 -8.28
CA ARG A 103 4.52 3.27 -7.41
C ARG A 103 5.83 3.39 -8.18
N GLU A 104 5.93 2.79 -9.36
CA GLU A 104 7.12 2.85 -10.22
C GLU A 104 7.36 4.27 -10.73
N GLY A 105 6.30 4.96 -11.16
CA GLY A 105 6.34 6.38 -11.53
C GLY A 105 6.81 7.27 -10.39
N LEU A 106 6.32 7.04 -9.18
CA LEU A 106 6.78 7.75 -7.98
C LEU A 106 8.24 7.41 -7.64
N ALA A 107 8.67 6.16 -7.77
CA ALA A 107 10.06 5.77 -7.53
C ALA A 107 11.01 6.52 -8.47
N ALA A 108 10.66 6.66 -9.76
CA ALA A 108 11.42 7.45 -10.72
C ALA A 108 11.43 8.96 -10.38
N LYS A 109 10.31 9.50 -9.89
CA LYS A 109 10.21 10.91 -9.47
C LYS A 109 10.84 11.19 -8.11
N SER A 110 10.99 10.19 -7.24
CA SER A 110 11.40 10.35 -5.84
C SER A 110 12.76 11.03 -5.66
N SER A 111 13.64 10.93 -6.67
CA SER A 111 14.93 11.63 -6.71
C SER A 111 14.81 13.11 -7.11
N GLN A 112 13.73 13.49 -7.79
CA GLN A 112 13.45 14.84 -8.30
C GLN A 112 12.55 15.66 -7.37
N VAL A 113 11.91 15.03 -6.39
CA VAL A 113 11.06 15.69 -5.41
C VAL A 113 11.88 16.73 -4.63
N PRO A 114 11.60 18.04 -4.77
CA PRO A 114 12.31 19.08 -4.04
C PRO A 114 12.10 18.83 -2.55
N GLY A 115 13.19 18.78 -1.78
CA GLY A 115 13.21 18.19 -0.44
C GLY A 115 14.04 16.90 -0.35
N GLY A 116 14.51 16.36 -1.46
CA GLY A 116 15.54 15.32 -1.50
C GLY A 116 16.95 15.77 -1.10
N SER A 117 17.18 17.10 -0.98
CA SER A 117 18.39 17.65 -0.37
C SER A 117 18.49 17.19 1.08
N SER A 118 19.68 16.84 1.53
CA SER A 118 20.03 16.29 2.85
C SER A 118 19.58 17.12 4.07
N GLN A 119 18.90 18.24 3.85
CA GLN A 119 18.46 19.23 4.83
C GLN A 119 16.98 19.11 5.22
N THR A 120 16.18 18.33 4.50
CA THR A 120 14.75 18.16 4.76
C THR A 120 14.53 17.01 5.75
N GLY A 121 13.70 17.24 6.77
CA GLY A 121 13.40 16.19 7.76
C GLY A 121 12.74 14.97 7.11
N VAL A 122 13.04 13.78 7.63
CA VAL A 122 12.43 12.51 7.14
C VAL A 122 10.91 12.59 7.11
N GLN A 123 10.30 13.27 8.10
CA GLN A 123 8.85 13.46 8.18
C GLN A 123 8.30 14.25 6.99
N GLU A 124 8.90 15.40 6.66
CA GLU A 124 8.47 16.24 5.54
C GLU A 124 8.64 15.51 4.20
N LYS A 125 9.71 14.72 4.06
CA LYS A 125 9.91 13.87 2.87
C LYS A 125 8.80 12.82 2.73
N VAL A 126 8.46 12.13 3.83
CA VAL A 126 7.38 11.13 3.82
C VAL A 126 6.04 11.79 3.51
N GLU A 127 5.76 12.94 4.11
CA GLU A 127 4.52 13.70 3.87
C GLU A 127 4.38 14.10 2.39
N ARG A 128 5.44 14.69 1.80
CA ARG A 128 5.44 15.10 0.39
C ARG A 128 5.28 13.92 -0.57
N LEU A 129 6.04 12.84 -0.37
CA LEU A 129 5.92 11.62 -1.20
C LEU A 129 4.54 10.98 -1.08
N THR A 130 3.95 11.00 0.12
CA THR A 130 2.60 10.47 0.34
C THR A 130 1.57 11.33 -0.38
N TRP A 131 1.69 12.65 -0.29
CA TRP A 131 0.80 13.58 -0.98
C TRP A 131 0.84 13.40 -2.50
N GLU A 132 2.04 13.36 -3.09
CA GLU A 132 2.21 13.10 -4.52
C GLU A 132 1.58 11.77 -4.93
N ARG A 133 1.78 10.71 -4.14
CA ARG A 133 1.18 9.41 -4.42
C ARG A 133 -0.34 9.45 -4.42
N LEU A 134 -0.94 10.19 -3.50
CA LEU A 134 -2.39 10.32 -3.39
C LEU A 134 -2.98 11.14 -4.54
N LEU A 135 -2.30 12.21 -4.96
CA LEU A 135 -2.71 13.04 -6.10
C LEU A 135 -2.77 12.23 -7.40
N GLU A 136 -1.92 11.22 -7.59
CA GLU A 136 -1.96 10.36 -8.78
C GLU A 136 -3.23 9.50 -8.91
N ASN A 137 -4.11 9.48 -7.90
CA ASN A 137 -5.41 8.81 -7.97
C ASN A 137 -6.54 9.72 -8.51
N GLU A 138 -6.29 11.01 -8.72
CA GLU A 138 -7.27 11.98 -9.26
C GLU A 138 -8.10 11.46 -10.45
N PRO A 139 -7.51 10.85 -11.51
CA PRO A 139 -8.28 10.47 -12.71
C PRO A 139 -9.24 9.29 -12.50
N ILE A 140 -9.16 8.60 -11.36
CA ILE A 140 -9.93 7.38 -11.08
C ILE A 140 -10.66 7.46 -9.72
N ILE A 141 -10.71 8.64 -9.10
CA ILE A 141 -11.24 8.81 -7.75
C ILE A 141 -12.70 8.35 -7.65
N ASP A 142 -13.50 8.61 -8.68
CA ASP A 142 -14.91 8.22 -8.77
C ASP A 142 -15.11 6.70 -8.86
N ARG A 143 -14.12 5.98 -9.40
CA ARG A 143 -14.16 4.53 -9.60
C ARG A 143 -13.48 3.75 -8.47
N TRP A 144 -12.84 4.43 -7.53
CA TRP A 144 -12.13 3.77 -6.44
C TRP A 144 -13.06 3.08 -5.43
N GLN A 145 -14.32 3.54 -5.32
CA GLN A 145 -15.32 2.90 -4.47
C GLN A 145 -15.70 1.50 -4.98
N GLU A 146 -15.72 1.28 -6.29
CA GLU A 146 -15.98 -0.02 -6.92
C GLU A 146 -14.89 -1.03 -6.55
N VAL A 147 -13.64 -0.57 -6.41
CA VAL A 147 -12.51 -1.39 -5.97
C VAL A 147 -12.72 -1.93 -4.56
N ALA A 148 -13.20 -1.09 -3.64
CA ALA A 148 -13.45 -1.51 -2.26
C ALA A 148 -14.52 -2.62 -2.19
N GLN A 149 -15.52 -2.59 -3.07
CA GLN A 149 -16.55 -3.64 -3.15
C GLN A 149 -15.97 -4.94 -3.73
N SER A 150 -15.09 -4.85 -4.72
CA SER A 150 -14.47 -6.03 -5.37
C SER A 150 -13.46 -6.78 -4.49
N SER A 151 -12.90 -6.12 -3.47
CA SER A 151 -11.88 -6.70 -2.59
C SER A 151 -12.44 -7.57 -1.46
N PHE A 152 -13.76 -7.54 -1.23
CA PHE A 152 -14.39 -8.46 -0.28
C PHE A 152 -14.60 -9.81 -0.97
N PRO A 153 -13.92 -10.89 -0.53
CA PRO A 153 -14.16 -12.20 -1.10
C PRO A 153 -15.64 -12.56 -0.88
N ALA A 154 -16.31 -13.02 -1.93
CA ALA A 154 -17.68 -13.53 -1.90
C ALA A 154 -17.90 -14.67 -0.87
N CYS A 155 -16.83 -15.17 -0.23
CA CYS A 155 -16.91 -16.10 0.90
C CYS A 155 -17.60 -15.55 2.16
N PHE A 156 -17.87 -14.25 2.30
CA PHE A 156 -18.58 -13.73 3.48
C PHE A 156 -20.11 -13.93 3.46
N CYS A 157 -20.68 -14.57 2.42
CA CYS A 157 -22.11 -14.83 2.32
C CYS A 157 -22.45 -16.26 1.86
N LEU A 158 -22.01 -17.28 2.59
CA LEU A 158 -22.62 -18.62 2.51
C LEU A 158 -23.08 -19.07 3.91
N PRO A 159 -24.35 -18.85 4.28
CA PRO A 159 -24.95 -19.46 5.46
C PRO A 159 -25.36 -20.92 5.13
N SER A 160 -24.41 -21.73 4.66
CA SER A 160 -24.70 -23.10 4.17
C SER A 160 -23.50 -24.03 4.32
N CYS A 161 -22.91 -24.09 5.52
CA CYS A 161 -21.97 -25.14 5.91
C CYS A 161 -22.13 -25.40 7.41
N LEU A 162 -23.17 -26.15 7.78
CA LEU A 162 -23.20 -26.90 9.04
C LEU A 162 -23.74 -28.30 8.71
N PRO A 163 -23.00 -29.39 8.96
CA PRO A 163 -23.56 -30.74 8.96
C PRO A 163 -24.45 -30.98 10.18
#